data_AF-A0A3N5UE44-F1
#
_entry.id   AF-A0A3N5UE44-F1
#
_cell.length_a   1.000
_cell.length_b   1.000
_cell.length_c   1.000
_cell.angle_alpha   90.00
_cell.angle_beta   90.00
_cell.angle_gamma   90.00
#
_symmetry.space_group_name_H-M   'P 1'
#
loop_
_entity.id
_entity.type
_entity.pdbx_description
1 polymer ?
#
loop_
_entity_poly.entity_id
_entity_poly.type
_entity_poly.pdbx_seq_one_letter_code
_entity_poly.pdbx_strand_id
1 'polypeptide(L)'
;MQDYLYLRVTQKEPFNILYFTPAITGIMNLNDNSLSLSPELLYTGFTNWEFRLKGTALVGERATDFGEKQNDFRIELRVRYYF
;
A
#
# COMPACT_ATOMS: atom_id res chain seq x y z
N MET A 1 24.73 9.45 -0.12
CA MET A 1 23.44 10.05 0.28
C MET A 1 22.37 9.07 -0.17
N GLN A 2 21.40 8.73 0.68
CA GLN A 2 20.32 7.84 0.25
C GLN A 2 19.12 8.69 -0.10
N ASP A 3 18.91 8.89 -1.40
CA ASP A 3 17.83 9.68 -1.95
C ASP A 3 16.58 8.79 -2.04
N TYR A 4 15.67 8.96 -1.07
CA TYR A 4 14.36 8.32 -1.07
C TYR A 4 13.27 9.31 -1.41
N LEU A 5 12.50 9.01 -2.45
CA LEU A 5 11.30 9.75 -2.80
C LEU A 5 10.10 9.08 -2.12
N TYR A 6 9.47 9.78 -1.18
CA TYR A 6 8.25 9.33 -0.51
C TYR A 6 7.04 10.08 -1.06
N LEU A 7 6.05 9.34 -1.56
CA LEU A 7 4.78 9.88 -2.04
C LEU A 7 3.64 9.11 -1.40
N ARG A 8 2.73 9.82 -0.75
CA ARG A 8 1.48 9.24 -0.24
C ARG A 8 0.31 10.05 -0.72
N VAL A 9 -0.58 9.40 -1.46
CA VAL A 9 -1.86 9.94 -1.89
C VAL A 9 -2.93 9.28 -1.06
N THR A 10 -3.84 10.05 -0.50
CA THR A 10 -4.99 9.53 0.24
C THR A 10 -6.19 10.35 -0.13
N GLN A 11 -7.26 9.67 -0.53
CA GLN A 11 -8.49 10.31 -0.93
C GLN A 11 -9.61 9.79 -0.03
N LYS A 12 -10.23 10.69 0.72
CA LYS A 12 -11.45 10.37 1.47
C LYS A 12 -12.63 10.45 0.52
N GLU A 13 -13.49 9.44 0.58
CA GLU A 13 -14.79 9.37 -0.08
C GLU A 13 -14.76 9.76 -1.57
N PRO A 14 -13.83 9.18 -2.38
CA PRO A 14 -13.80 9.49 -3.80
C PRO A 14 -15.10 9.05 -4.47
N PHE A 15 -15.49 9.78 -5.53
CA PHE A 15 -16.68 9.46 -6.33
C PHE A 15 -17.99 9.37 -5.52
N ASN A 16 -18.09 10.08 -4.39
CA ASN A 16 -19.23 10.00 -3.45
C ASN A 16 -19.45 8.61 -2.84
N ILE A 17 -18.43 7.75 -2.79
CA ILE A 17 -18.53 6.48 -2.07
C ILE A 17 -18.34 6.74 -0.58
N LEU A 18 -19.45 6.76 0.15
CA LEU A 18 -19.47 6.96 1.60
C LEU A 18 -18.64 5.88 2.31
N TYR A 19 -17.80 6.30 3.26
CA TYR A 19 -16.92 5.42 4.05
C TYR A 19 -15.84 4.65 3.27
N PHE A 20 -15.51 5.08 2.05
CA PHE A 20 -14.40 4.54 1.28
C PHE A 20 -13.20 5.48 1.32
N THR A 21 -12.04 4.99 1.74
CA THR A 21 -10.79 5.76 1.81
C THR A 21 -9.67 4.96 1.16
N PRO A 22 -9.46 5.11 -0.15
CA PRO A 22 -8.26 4.63 -0.80
C PRO A 22 -7.06 5.51 -0.47
N ALA A 23 -5.93 4.87 -0.28
CA ALA A 23 -4.62 5.45 -0.12
C ALA A 23 -3.61 4.67 -0.96
N ILE A 24 -2.60 5.34 -1.48
CA ILE A 24 -1.49 4.71 -2.18
C ILE A 24 -0.22 5.36 -1.66
N THR A 25 0.72 4.55 -1.22
CA THR A 25 2.05 5.00 -0.77
C THR A 25 3.09 4.44 -1.72
N GLY A 26 3.86 5.30 -2.37
CA GLY A 26 5.02 4.94 -3.18
C GLY A 26 6.31 5.43 -2.51
N ILE A 27 7.31 4.56 -2.39
CA ILE A 27 8.63 4.88 -1.87
C ILE A 27 9.64 4.42 -2.91
N MET A 28 10.37 5.35 -3.52
CA MET A 28 11.38 5.03 -4.54
C MET A 28 12.77 5.37 -4.01
N ASN A 29 13.69 4.43 -4.09
CA ASN A 29 15.10 4.66 -3.82
C ASN A 29 15.79 5.00 -5.15
N LEU A 30 16.24 6.25 -5.28
CA LEU A 30 16.91 6.76 -6.49
C LEU A 30 18.33 6.21 -6.64
N ASN A 31 18.94 5.73 -5.56
CA ASN A 31 20.31 5.22 -5.56
C ASN A 31 20.40 3.78 -6.08
N ASP A 32 19.32 3.01 -5.93
CA ASP A 32 19.32 1.56 -6.20
C ASP A 32 18.22 1.12 -7.19
N ASN A 33 17.45 2.07 -7.72
CA ASN A 33 16.25 1.83 -8.53
C ASN A 33 15.19 0.92 -7.85
N SER A 34 15.29 0.71 -6.54
CA SER A 34 14.32 -0.07 -5.77
C SER A 34 13.05 0.76 -5.51
N LEU A 35 11.90 0.24 -5.91
CA LEU A 35 10.58 0.87 -5.74
C LEU A 35 9.70 0.02 -4.82
N SER A 36 9.11 0.64 -3.80
CA SER A 36 8.07 0.06 -2.97
C SER A 36 6.74 0.76 -3.24
N LEU A 37 5.72 0.00 -3.61
CA LEU A 37 4.37 0.50 -3.83
C LEU A 37 3.41 -0.19 -2.88
N SER A 38 2.73 0.59 -2.04
CA SER A 38 1.78 0.11 -1.05
C SER A 38 0.41 0.74 -1.23
N PRO A 39 -0.48 0.15 -2.05
CA PRO A 39 -1.89 0.54 -2.09
C PRO A 39 -2.61 0.07 -0.82
N GLU A 40 -3.50 0.90 -0.29
CA GLU A 40 -4.37 0.62 0.84
C GLU A 40 -5.78 1.08 0.52
N LEU A 41 -6.77 0.26 0.81
CA LEU A 41 -8.19 0.55 0.62
C LEU A 41 -8.89 0.27 1.93
N LEU A 42 -9.55 1.28 2.48
CA LEU A 42 -10.42 1.13 3.65
C LEU A 42 -11.87 1.34 3.22
N TYR A 43 -12.74 0.43 3.61
CA TYR A 43 -14.17 0.52 3.40
C TYR A 43 -14.93 0.17 4.68
N THR A 44 -15.63 1.14 5.25
CA THR A 44 -16.43 0.97 6.48
C THR A 44 -17.91 1.29 6.24
N GLY A 45 -18.39 1.07 5.02
CA GLY A 45 -19.74 1.45 4.61
C GLY A 45 -20.87 0.55 5.12
N PHE A 46 -20.54 -0.63 5.65
CA PHE A 46 -21.51 -1.53 6.22
C PHE A 46 -21.57 -1.38 7.74
N THR A 47 -22.78 -1.30 8.28
CA THR A 47 -23.03 -1.31 9.73
C THR A 47 -22.31 -2.49 10.35
N ASN A 48 -21.36 -2.22 11.25
CA ASN A 48 -20.55 -3.20 11.98
C ASN A 48 -19.48 -3.94 11.16
N TRP A 49 -19.19 -3.56 9.92
CA TRP A 49 -18.12 -4.18 9.12
C TRP A 49 -17.04 -3.18 8.69
N GLU A 50 -15.78 -3.53 8.92
CA GLU A 50 -14.61 -2.80 8.45
C GLU A 50 -13.80 -3.72 7.52
N PHE A 51 -13.67 -3.30 6.26
CA PHE A 51 -12.85 -3.97 5.26
C PHE A 51 -11.63 -3.11 4.99
N ARG A 52 -10.45 -3.68 5.21
CA ARG A 52 -9.17 -3.04 4.89
C ARG A 52 -8.37 -3.97 4.01
N LEU A 53 -8.10 -3.54 2.78
CA LEU A 53 -7.19 -4.22 1.88
C LEU A 53 -5.90 -3.41 1.82
N LYS A 54 -4.77 -4.03 2.09
CA LYS A 54 -3.45 -3.41 1.94
C LYS A 54 -2.59 -4.29 1.05
N GLY A 55 -2.17 -3.76 -0.08
CA GLY A 55 -1.13 -4.34 -0.91
C GLY A 55 0.21 -3.70 -0.57
N THR A 56 1.29 -4.45 -0.74
CA THR A 56 2.66 -3.95 -0.71
C THR A 56 3.43 -4.74 -1.74
N ALA A 57 3.80 -4.08 -2.83
CA ALA A 57 4.65 -4.58 -3.89
C ALA A 57 6.04 -3.96 -3.73
N LEU A 58 7.08 -4.76 -3.89
CA LEU A 58 8.46 -4.32 -3.91
C LEU A 58 9.03 -4.72 -5.27
N VAL A 59 9.43 -3.73 -6.06
CA VAL A 59 9.97 -3.92 -7.41
C VAL A 59 11.39 -3.34 -7.40
N GLY A 60 12.40 -4.20 -7.34
CA GLY A 60 13.82 -3.83 -7.40
C GLY A 60 14.56 -4.71 -8.41
N GLU A 61 15.57 -4.15 -9.08
CA GLU A 61 16.36 -4.86 -10.09
C GLU A 61 17.24 -5.97 -9.48
N ARG A 62 17.55 -6.96 -10.32
CA ARG A 62 18.09 -8.29 -9.99
C ARG A 62 19.54 -8.32 -9.45
N ALA A 63 20.08 -7.21 -8.94
CA ALA A 63 21.50 -7.08 -8.58
C ALA A 63 21.80 -6.19 -7.35
N THR A 64 20.84 -6.01 -6.45
CA THR A 64 21.11 -5.37 -5.15
C THR A 64 20.47 -6.12 -4.00
N ASP A 65 20.93 -5.87 -2.77
CA ASP A 65 20.63 -6.52 -1.47
C ASP A 65 19.14 -6.84 -1.20
N PHE A 66 18.22 -6.25 -1.96
CA PHE A 66 16.79 -6.60 -1.99
C PHE A 66 16.46 -7.90 -2.74
N GLY A 67 17.37 -8.45 -3.53
CA GLY A 67 17.22 -9.71 -4.25
C GLY A 67 17.34 -10.97 -3.37
N GLU A 68 17.86 -10.84 -2.15
CA GLU A 68 17.99 -11.99 -1.22
C GLU A 68 16.80 -12.16 -0.27
N LYS A 69 15.84 -11.22 -0.23
CA LYS A 69 14.60 -11.37 0.55
C LYS A 69 13.37 -11.22 -0.32
N GLN A 70 13.02 -12.37 -0.90
CA GLN A 70 11.69 -12.85 -1.30
C GLN A 70 10.54 -12.19 -0.52
N ASN A 71 10.13 -11.01 -0.95
CA ASN A 71 8.87 -10.39 -0.57
C ASN A 71 8.31 -9.69 -1.81
N ASP A 72 8.27 -10.45 -2.91
CA ASP A 72 7.81 -10.04 -4.25
C ASP A 72 6.50 -9.26 -4.22
N PHE A 73 5.58 -9.67 -3.35
CA PHE A 73 4.28 -9.02 -3.22
C PHE A 73 3.57 -9.53 -1.96
N ARG A 74 3.04 -8.62 -1.15
CA ARG A 74 2.21 -8.94 0.01
C ARG A 74 0.84 -8.30 -0.15
N ILE A 75 -0.20 -9.11 -0.09
CA ILE A 75 -1.57 -8.62 0.07
C ILE A 75 -2.06 -9.02 1.45
N GLU A 76 -2.61 -8.05 2.17
CA GLU A 76 -3.27 -8.24 3.45
C GLU A 76 -4.72 -7.79 3.32
N LEU A 77 -5.65 -8.74 3.37
CA LEU A 77 -7.07 -8.46 3.53
C LEU A 77 -7.44 -8.63 5.00
N ARG A 78 -7.94 -7.56 5.62
CA ARG A 78 -8.45 -7.57 6.98
C ARG A 78 -9.93 -7.24 6.95
N VAL A 79 -10.73 -8.14 7.51
CA VAL A 79 -12.15 -7.94 7.73
C VAL A 79 -12.37 -7.94 9.24
N ARG A 80 -13.03 -6.91 9.76
CA ARG A 80 -13.42 -6.81 11.16
C ARG A 80 -14.93 -6.65 11.23
N TYR A 81 -15.54 -7.46 12.09
CA TYR A 81 -16.95 -7.36 12.42
C TYR A 81 -17.08 -6.99 13.89
N TYR A 82 -17.88 -5.98 14.20
CA TYR A 82 -18.18 -5.54 15.56
C TYR A 82 -19.56 -6.07 15.95
N PHE A 83 -19.65 -6.92 16.99
CA PHE A 83 -20.92 -7.46 17.49
C PHE A 83 -21.48 -6.61 18.63
#